data_AF-A0A9E5NPD7-F1
#
_entry.id   AF-A0A9E5NPD7-F1
#
_cell.length_a   1.000
_cell.length_b   1.000
_cell.length_c   1.000
_cell.angle_alpha   90.00
_cell.angle_beta   90.00
_cell.angle_gamma   90.00
#
_symmetry.space_group_name_H-M   'P 1'
#
loop_
_entity.id
_entity.type
_entity.pdbx_description
1 polymer ?
#
loop_
_entity_poly.entity_id
_entity_poly.type
_entity_poly.pdbx_seq_one_letter_code
_entity_poly.pdbx_strand_id
1 'polypeptide(L)'
;MRNRPRTLCVIGALAALLLWAIPTHAQEPEEGQCWACHRQPNLNAVAGVQAANALCFDCHREPDTVKEVLGQEIPLQVEEEDYARTRHGHVACTQCHSTVARSPHEERAESACSDCHRNLSRHIAAGESHLTVDCAACHFQIDHVVRDSETRQVELGRFDVQRQPLDKTGHRLSNPVPCDRCHVAGNRVGAPNGALPAKGLLCFACHDASPVLLGGRLLGAGPTARTDWVSLAALSVFGLGLAVTASVWLRGTVRGKTGLSWGEKLSYLVADACRLIFSRRVFTLLKHLVLDGILLRRSLRDRVSRWFIHGLMLWPFLARCLLGILTWGMAQFWPTASLTRTLVDKNAPPVAFLYDFLACLIILGALLALSRRALDPEMRRITSSADVAFTAILGGVFVVGFVVEGARLLVTGVPFEQAIYSFAGYLTSRFLVLLPFDWASAYASLWWSHAALAGALIAYLPFSKFLHVVVSPLAVTVSQIQKEKP
;
A
#
# COMPACT_ATOMS: atom_id res chain seq x y z
N MET A 1 -20.61 26.89 -72.84
CA MET A 1 -19.31 27.50 -73.17
C MET A 1 -18.85 28.35 -71.99
N ARG A 2 -17.64 28.04 -71.48
CA ARG A 2 -16.62 28.91 -70.82
C ARG A 2 -17.10 30.28 -70.30
N ASN A 3 -16.77 30.75 -69.09
CA ASN A 3 -15.59 30.53 -68.28
C ASN A 3 -15.77 31.09 -66.85
N ARG A 4 -15.09 30.45 -65.90
CA ARG A 4 -14.81 30.83 -64.48
C ARG A 4 -14.25 32.27 -64.32
N PRO A 5 -14.00 32.77 -63.08
CA PRO A 5 -14.77 32.72 -61.83
C PRO A 5 -14.81 34.10 -61.11
N ARG A 6 -15.94 34.50 -60.53
CA ARG A 6 -16.00 35.64 -59.58
C ARG A 6 -15.65 35.24 -58.13
N THR A 7 -15.33 33.97 -57.89
CA THR A 7 -15.03 33.41 -56.56
C THR A 7 -13.59 33.64 -56.08
N LEU A 8 -12.68 34.10 -56.93
CA LEU A 8 -11.28 34.33 -56.53
C LEU A 8 -11.05 35.68 -55.80
N CYS A 9 -11.87 36.71 -56.04
CA CYS A 9 -11.71 37.98 -55.32
C CYS A 9 -12.22 37.93 -53.87
N VAL A 10 -13.25 37.13 -53.58
CA VAL A 10 -13.81 37.05 -52.22
C VAL A 10 -12.92 36.19 -51.31
N ILE A 11 -12.27 35.15 -51.85
CA ILE A 11 -11.32 34.32 -51.10
C ILE A 11 -10.02 35.10 -50.83
N GLY A 12 -9.57 35.96 -51.76
CA GLY A 12 -8.40 36.82 -51.55
C GLY A 12 -8.59 37.86 -50.44
N ALA A 13 -9.78 38.46 -50.33
CA ALA A 13 -10.08 39.46 -49.30
C ALA A 13 -10.26 38.83 -47.89
N LEU A 14 -10.86 37.64 -47.81
CA LEU A 14 -10.97 36.89 -46.55
C LEU A 14 -9.63 36.32 -46.09
N ALA A 15 -8.76 35.88 -47.00
CA ALA A 15 -7.41 35.44 -46.66
C ALA A 15 -6.53 36.61 -46.17
N ALA A 16 -6.68 37.81 -46.72
CA ALA A 16 -5.97 39.00 -46.26
C ALA A 16 -6.41 39.48 -44.86
N LEU A 17 -7.71 39.34 -44.53
CA LEU A 17 -8.22 39.64 -43.19
C LEU A 17 -7.84 38.57 -42.15
N LEU A 18 -7.76 37.29 -42.54
CA LEU A 18 -7.27 36.20 -41.68
C LEU A 18 -5.76 36.28 -41.44
N LEU A 19 -4.98 36.82 -42.39
CA LEU A 19 -3.54 37.07 -42.23
C LEU A 19 -3.24 38.26 -41.31
N TRP A 20 -4.19 39.20 -41.13
CA TRP A 20 -4.05 40.33 -40.21
C TRP A 20 -4.42 39.98 -38.75
N ALA A 21 -5.09 38.83 -38.54
CA ALA A 21 -5.42 38.30 -37.22
C ALA A 21 -4.44 37.23 -36.72
N ILE A 22 -3.41 36.89 -37.51
CA ILE A 22 -2.27 36.14 -37.00
C ILE A 22 -1.39 37.16 -36.27
N PRO A 23 -1.17 37.05 -34.95
CA PRO A 23 -0.20 37.90 -34.29
C PRO A 23 1.17 37.60 -34.91
N THR A 24 1.58 38.42 -35.87
CA THR A 24 2.96 38.51 -36.37
C THR A 24 3.70 39.54 -35.52
N HIS A 25 3.53 39.41 -34.22
CA HIS A 25 4.51 39.89 -33.27
C HIS A 25 5.19 38.63 -32.81
N ALA A 26 6.44 38.43 -33.26
CA ALA A 26 7.39 37.81 -32.38
C ALA A 26 7.31 38.65 -31.10
N GLN A 27 6.58 38.16 -30.10
CA GLN A 27 6.65 38.73 -28.77
C GLN A 27 8.13 38.70 -28.44
N GLU A 28 8.71 39.86 -28.18
CA GLU A 28 10.02 39.87 -27.54
C GLU A 28 9.90 38.94 -26.34
N PRO A 29 10.80 37.96 -26.21
CA PRO A 29 10.74 37.07 -25.06
C PRO A 29 10.77 37.91 -23.80
N GLU A 30 9.90 37.57 -22.85
CA GLU A 30 9.96 38.17 -21.51
C GLU A 30 11.42 38.18 -21.05
N GLU A 31 11.89 39.35 -20.62
CA GLU A 31 13.29 39.57 -20.25
C GLU A 31 13.79 38.42 -19.37
N GLY A 32 14.87 37.78 -19.82
CA GLY A 32 15.52 36.71 -19.06
C GLY A 32 15.21 35.28 -19.49
N GLN A 33 14.35 34.99 -20.49
CA GLN A 33 14.27 33.62 -21.03
C GLN A 33 15.39 33.33 -22.03
N CYS A 34 16.53 32.82 -21.54
CA CYS A 34 17.72 32.49 -22.34
C CYS A 34 17.40 31.61 -23.57
N TRP A 35 16.43 30.71 -23.43
CA TRP A 35 16.03 29.77 -24.48
C TRP A 35 15.24 30.36 -25.64
N ALA A 36 14.67 31.55 -25.47
CA ALA A 36 13.95 32.20 -26.55
C ALA A 36 14.88 32.62 -27.70
N CYS A 37 16.14 32.96 -27.37
CA CYS A 37 17.17 33.30 -28.35
C CYS A 37 18.07 32.10 -28.71
N HIS A 38 18.28 31.14 -27.79
CA HIS A 38 19.19 30.00 -27.99
C HIS A 38 18.56 28.72 -28.55
N ARG A 39 17.27 28.74 -28.92
CA ARG A 39 16.48 27.63 -29.49
C ARG A 39 16.58 26.35 -28.64
N GLN A 40 15.58 26.08 -27.81
CA GLN A 40 15.56 24.90 -26.94
C GLN A 40 15.98 23.62 -27.69
N PRO A 41 17.01 22.90 -27.21
CA PRO A 41 17.35 21.59 -27.71
C PRO A 41 16.14 20.67 -27.60
N ASN A 42 15.99 19.74 -28.55
CA ASN A 42 14.93 18.74 -28.46
C ASN A 42 15.21 17.78 -27.30
N LEU A 43 14.64 18.05 -26.12
CA LEU A 43 14.81 17.23 -24.92
C LEU A 43 14.21 15.81 -25.03
N ASN A 44 13.50 15.50 -26.12
CA ASN A 44 13.08 14.14 -26.44
C ASN A 44 14.18 13.31 -27.14
N ALA A 45 15.31 13.91 -27.49
CA ALA A 45 16.46 13.25 -28.10
C ALA A 45 17.66 13.30 -27.17
N VAL A 46 18.44 12.21 -27.11
CA VAL A 46 19.66 12.11 -26.28
C VAL A 46 20.63 13.26 -26.58
N ALA A 47 20.84 13.58 -27.85
CA ALA A 47 21.70 14.70 -28.26
C ALA A 47 21.18 16.05 -27.76
N GLY A 48 19.86 16.24 -27.69
CA GLY A 48 19.27 17.48 -27.16
C GLY A 48 19.44 17.59 -25.64
N VAL A 49 19.27 16.49 -24.91
CA VAL A 49 19.56 16.44 -23.47
C VAL A 49 21.04 16.73 -23.18
N GLN A 50 21.95 16.10 -23.92
CA GLN A 50 23.39 16.33 -23.78
C GLN A 50 23.77 17.78 -24.06
N ALA A 51 23.22 18.37 -25.14
CA ALA A 51 23.45 19.78 -25.45
C ALA A 51 22.91 20.73 -24.37
N ALA A 52 21.74 20.43 -23.80
CA ALA A 52 21.18 21.21 -22.71
C ALA A 52 22.02 21.12 -21.42
N ASN A 53 22.51 19.92 -21.07
CA ASN A 53 23.34 19.72 -19.89
C ASN A 53 24.74 20.31 -20.06
N ALA A 54 25.33 20.24 -21.25
CA ALA A 54 26.63 20.84 -21.55
C ALA A 54 26.65 22.34 -21.21
N LEU A 55 25.57 23.07 -21.55
CA LEU A 55 25.43 24.49 -21.20
C LEU A 55 25.47 24.74 -19.69
N CYS A 56 24.89 23.84 -18.88
CA CYS A 56 24.97 23.95 -17.42
C CYS A 56 26.38 23.63 -16.91
N PHE A 57 27.02 22.61 -17.48
CA PHE A 57 28.37 22.19 -17.10
C PHE A 57 29.46 23.21 -17.45
N ASP A 58 29.24 24.12 -18.41
CA ASP A 58 30.19 25.20 -18.71
C ASP A 58 30.58 26.03 -17.48
N CYS A 59 29.66 26.17 -16.52
CA CYS A 59 29.96 26.79 -15.22
C CYS A 59 29.98 25.74 -14.10
N HIS A 60 28.95 24.90 -13.99
CA HIS A 60 28.77 24.04 -12.82
C HIS A 60 29.79 22.90 -12.70
N ARG A 61 30.63 22.61 -13.70
CA ARG A 61 31.73 21.66 -13.51
C ARG A 61 32.90 22.26 -12.70
N GLU A 62 33.00 23.58 -12.67
CA GLU A 62 34.14 24.29 -12.10
C GLU A 62 34.04 24.33 -10.56
N PRO A 63 35.11 23.97 -9.83
CA PRO A 63 35.10 23.79 -8.37
C PRO A 63 34.94 25.10 -7.59
N ASP A 64 35.16 26.25 -8.22
CA ASP A 64 35.00 27.59 -7.66
C ASP A 64 33.58 28.15 -7.85
N THR A 65 32.68 27.42 -8.52
CA THR A 65 31.28 27.83 -8.63
C THR A 65 30.59 27.68 -7.29
N VAL A 66 30.36 28.81 -6.62
CA VAL A 66 29.74 28.87 -5.29
C VAL A 66 28.53 29.79 -5.27
N LYS A 67 27.62 29.54 -4.32
CA LYS A 67 26.55 30.45 -3.93
C LYS A 67 26.76 30.90 -2.50
N GLU A 68 26.60 32.19 -2.25
CA GLU A 68 26.58 32.72 -0.90
C GLU A 68 25.17 32.60 -0.29
N VAL A 69 25.06 31.97 0.87
CA VAL A 69 23.83 31.91 1.67
C VAL A 69 24.19 32.28 3.10
N LEU A 70 23.61 33.37 3.61
CA LEU A 70 23.87 33.88 4.96
C LEU A 70 25.36 34.13 5.27
N GLY A 71 26.14 34.62 4.29
CA GLY A 71 27.57 34.88 4.47
C GLY A 71 28.46 33.64 4.40
N GLN A 72 27.92 32.50 3.94
CA GLN A 72 28.65 31.24 3.80
C GLN A 72 28.60 30.77 2.35
N GLU A 73 29.75 30.36 1.82
CA GLU A 73 29.87 29.81 0.46
C GLU A 73 29.44 28.34 0.44
N ILE A 74 28.50 28.03 -0.44
CA ILE A 74 28.05 26.67 -0.73
C ILE A 74 28.55 26.31 -2.13
N PRO A 75 29.26 25.19 -2.31
CA PRO A 75 29.61 24.72 -3.64
C PRO A 75 28.36 24.43 -4.46
N LEU A 76 28.38 24.79 -5.74
CA LEU A 76 27.39 24.41 -6.74
C LEU A 76 27.98 23.45 -7.79
N GLN A 77 29.18 22.93 -7.51
CA GLN A 77 29.88 22.05 -8.44
C GLN A 77 29.10 20.75 -8.64
N VAL A 78 28.98 20.33 -9.90
CA VAL A 78 28.43 19.04 -10.31
C VAL A 78 29.45 18.32 -11.15
N GLU A 79 29.95 17.21 -10.63
CA GLU A 79 30.87 16.32 -11.35
C GLU A 79 30.12 15.58 -12.48
N GLU A 80 30.50 15.86 -13.73
CA GLU A 80 29.81 15.35 -14.92
C GLU A 80 29.79 13.81 -14.96
N GLU A 81 30.92 13.17 -14.64
CA GLU A 81 31.01 11.71 -14.58
C GLU A 81 30.10 11.10 -13.51
N ASP A 82 29.92 11.80 -12.39
CA ASP A 82 29.05 11.34 -11.32
C ASP A 82 27.59 11.47 -11.70
N TYR A 83 27.20 12.58 -12.32
CA TYR A 83 25.86 12.78 -12.85
C TYR A 83 25.52 11.76 -13.94
N ALA A 84 26.45 11.52 -14.87
CA ALA A 84 26.27 10.56 -15.97
C ALA A 84 26.06 9.12 -15.48
N ARG A 85 26.63 8.74 -14.33
CA ARG A 85 26.44 7.42 -13.69
C ARG A 85 25.09 7.27 -12.98
N THR A 86 24.33 8.34 -12.78
CA THR A 86 23.02 8.27 -12.12
C THR A 86 21.96 7.65 -13.04
N ARG A 87 20.82 7.25 -12.46
CA ARG A 87 19.64 6.82 -13.23
C ARG A 87 19.05 7.95 -14.10
N HIS A 88 19.43 9.20 -13.81
CA HIS A 88 18.96 10.41 -14.46
C HIS A 88 20.02 11.05 -15.36
N GLY A 89 21.16 10.39 -15.64
CA GLY A 89 22.23 10.92 -16.49
C GLY A 89 21.80 11.26 -17.93
N HIS A 90 20.62 10.81 -18.35
CA HIS A 90 19.98 11.14 -19.64
C HIS A 90 18.72 12.01 -19.49
N VAL A 91 18.58 12.70 -18.37
CA VAL A 91 17.56 13.72 -18.11
C VAL A 91 18.26 15.07 -18.11
N ALA A 92 17.66 16.07 -18.75
CA ALA A 92 18.22 17.41 -18.77
C ALA A 92 18.06 18.07 -17.41
N CYS A 93 19.04 18.85 -16.95
CA CYS A 93 18.99 19.55 -15.67
C CYS A 93 17.71 20.37 -15.54
N THR A 94 17.27 21.01 -16.62
CA THR A 94 16.06 21.85 -16.70
C THR A 94 14.74 21.06 -16.65
N GLN A 95 14.75 19.73 -16.73
CA GLN A 95 13.56 18.91 -16.51
C GLN A 95 13.27 18.69 -15.02
N CYS A 96 14.25 18.91 -14.15
CA CYS A 96 14.08 18.89 -12.69
C CYS A 96 14.21 20.31 -12.11
N HIS A 97 15.20 21.07 -12.56
CA HIS A 97 15.39 22.49 -12.27
C HIS A 97 14.61 23.34 -13.29
N SER A 98 13.28 23.28 -13.20
CA SER A 98 12.39 23.79 -14.22
C SER A 98 12.49 25.29 -14.44
N THR A 99 13.03 26.03 -13.47
CA THR A 99 13.03 27.48 -13.53
C THR A 99 14.40 28.14 -13.48
N VAL A 100 15.49 27.39 -13.38
CA VAL A 100 16.86 27.97 -13.39
C VAL A 100 17.26 28.55 -14.73
N ALA A 101 16.69 28.07 -15.84
CA ALA A 101 17.08 28.55 -17.18
C ALA A 101 16.42 29.88 -17.58
N ARG A 102 16.36 30.81 -16.63
CA ARG A 102 15.94 32.20 -16.83
C ARG A 102 16.80 33.14 -15.99
N SER A 103 16.72 34.44 -16.26
CA SER A 103 17.30 35.48 -15.42
C SER A 103 16.23 36.09 -14.49
N PRO A 104 16.48 36.23 -13.18
CA PRO A 104 17.67 35.76 -12.47
C PRO A 104 17.71 34.23 -12.40
N HIS A 105 18.93 33.69 -12.44
CA HIS A 105 19.25 32.25 -12.44
C HIS A 105 18.95 31.64 -11.07
N GLU A 106 17.68 31.34 -10.82
CA GLU A 106 17.18 30.88 -9.53
C GLU A 106 16.08 29.86 -9.71
N GLU A 107 16.15 28.78 -8.93
CA GLU A 107 15.07 27.81 -8.83
C GLU A 107 13.98 28.35 -7.91
N ARG A 108 12.80 28.63 -8.47
CA ARG A 108 11.63 29.15 -7.76
C ARG A 108 10.50 28.12 -7.63
N ALA A 109 10.57 26.99 -8.35
CA ALA A 109 9.54 25.96 -8.31
C ALA A 109 10.16 24.57 -8.53
N GLU A 110 10.30 23.82 -7.44
CA GLU A 110 10.82 22.45 -7.46
C GLU A 110 9.90 21.55 -8.30
N SER A 111 10.49 20.74 -9.19
CA SER A 111 9.74 19.74 -9.95
C SER A 111 9.40 18.57 -9.03
N ALA A 112 8.12 18.19 -8.96
CA ALA A 112 7.71 17.07 -8.14
C ALA A 112 8.20 15.75 -8.76
N CYS A 113 8.87 14.91 -7.97
CA CYS A 113 9.34 13.60 -8.43
C CYS A 113 8.21 12.77 -9.07
N SER A 114 6.99 12.93 -8.57
CA SER A 114 5.78 12.25 -9.05
C SER A 114 5.36 12.60 -10.47
N ASP A 115 5.82 13.73 -11.02
CA ASP A 115 5.46 14.17 -12.38
C ASP A 115 6.03 13.19 -13.43
N CYS A 116 7.23 12.68 -13.14
CA CYS A 116 7.90 11.63 -13.91
C CYS A 116 7.71 10.22 -13.30
N HIS A 117 7.78 10.08 -11.96
CA HIS A 117 7.67 8.79 -11.26
C HIS A 117 6.24 8.44 -10.87
N ARG A 118 5.41 8.16 -11.88
CA ARG A 118 3.97 7.85 -11.69
C ARG A 118 3.70 6.49 -11.02
N ASN A 119 4.72 5.66 -10.81
CA ASN A 119 4.62 4.31 -10.23
C ASN A 119 4.74 4.30 -8.69
N LEU A 120 4.43 5.43 -8.04
CA LEU A 120 4.54 5.56 -6.58
C LEU A 120 3.68 4.53 -5.82
N SER A 121 2.57 4.08 -6.42
CA SER A 121 1.68 3.09 -5.80
C SER A 121 2.36 1.76 -5.44
N ARG A 122 3.38 1.32 -6.21
CA ARG A 122 4.16 0.12 -5.85
C ARG A 122 5.07 0.35 -4.66
N HIS A 123 5.62 1.56 -4.55
CA HIS A 123 6.45 1.98 -3.43
C HIS A 123 5.59 2.04 -2.14
N ILE A 124 4.43 2.70 -2.24
CA ILE A 124 3.46 2.79 -1.15
C ILE A 124 2.97 1.41 -0.70
N ALA A 125 2.62 0.53 -1.65
CA ALA A 125 2.10 -0.81 -1.33
C ALA A 125 3.12 -1.75 -0.66
N ALA A 126 4.41 -1.38 -0.61
CA ALA A 126 5.45 -2.17 0.05
C ALA A 126 5.57 -1.86 1.56
N GLY A 127 4.80 -0.93 2.12
CA GLY A 127 4.87 -0.59 3.54
C GLY A 127 3.89 0.50 3.93
N GLU A 128 4.41 1.55 4.57
CA GLU A 128 3.66 2.76 4.85
C GLU A 128 3.81 3.77 3.72
N SER A 129 2.73 4.49 3.39
CA SER A 129 2.66 5.29 2.17
C SER A 129 3.59 6.50 2.15
N HIS A 130 4.11 6.92 3.31
CA HIS A 130 5.01 8.08 3.48
C HIS A 130 4.61 9.29 2.63
N LEU A 131 3.31 9.49 2.40
CA LEU A 131 2.79 10.52 1.47
C LEU A 131 3.07 11.95 1.94
N THR A 132 3.46 12.12 3.20
CA THR A 132 3.87 13.39 3.80
C THR A 132 5.40 13.52 3.88
N VAL A 133 6.16 12.66 3.21
CA VAL A 133 7.62 12.69 3.18
C VAL A 133 8.05 12.96 1.75
N ASP A 134 8.82 14.01 1.56
CA ASP A 134 9.41 14.32 0.27
C ASP A 134 10.36 13.20 -0.16
N CYS A 135 10.33 12.86 -1.46
CA CYS A 135 11.16 11.78 -2.00
C CYS A 135 12.66 12.02 -1.73
N ALA A 136 13.10 13.28 -1.77
CA ALA A 136 14.48 13.67 -1.52
C ALA A 136 14.90 13.41 -0.07
N ALA A 137 14.00 13.56 0.91
CA ALA A 137 14.31 13.28 2.32
C ALA A 137 14.77 11.82 2.55
N CYS A 138 14.25 10.89 1.75
CA CYS A 138 14.63 9.47 1.80
C CYS A 138 15.76 9.12 0.84
N HIS A 139 15.72 9.66 -0.38
CA HIS A 139 16.61 9.21 -1.45
C HIS A 139 17.92 10.00 -1.54
N PHE A 140 18.02 11.25 -1.10
CA PHE A 140 19.30 11.97 -1.17
C PHE A 140 20.29 11.48 -0.11
N GLN A 141 21.58 11.70 -0.31
CA GLN A 141 22.64 11.29 0.64
C GLN A 141 22.90 12.38 1.69
N ILE A 142 21.83 12.92 2.29
CA ILE A 142 21.89 13.97 3.30
C ILE A 142 21.12 13.48 4.53
N ASP A 143 21.77 13.53 5.69
CA ASP A 143 21.24 12.90 6.91
C ASP A 143 20.34 13.83 7.74
N HIS A 144 20.25 15.11 7.38
CA HIS A 144 19.44 16.07 8.10
C HIS A 144 18.09 16.31 7.42
N VAL A 145 17.04 15.79 8.05
CA VAL A 145 15.64 15.96 7.65
C VAL A 145 14.88 16.76 8.71
N VAL A 146 13.94 17.58 8.25
CA VAL A 146 13.09 18.42 9.09
C VAL A 146 11.63 18.19 8.72
N ARG A 147 10.74 18.43 9.69
CA ARG A 147 9.31 18.52 9.39
C ARG A 147 8.93 19.98 9.33
N ASP A 148 8.49 20.43 8.16
CA ASP A 148 8.06 21.80 7.95
C ASP A 148 6.81 22.10 8.79
N SER A 149 6.78 23.28 9.42
CA SER A 149 5.72 23.64 10.37
C SER A 149 4.40 23.99 9.68
N GLU A 150 4.43 24.45 8.43
CA GLU A 150 3.26 24.92 7.69
C GLU A 150 2.63 23.79 6.88
N THR A 151 3.43 23.16 6.02
CA THR A 151 3.03 22.06 5.13
C THR A 151 2.96 20.71 5.85
N ARG A 152 3.60 20.59 7.01
CA ARG A 152 3.75 19.33 7.79
C ARG A 152 4.48 18.22 7.06
N GLN A 153 5.10 18.52 5.91
CA GLN A 153 5.89 17.57 5.15
C GLN A 153 7.26 17.36 5.78
N VAL A 154 7.80 16.15 5.64
CA VAL A 154 9.17 15.84 6.01
C VAL A 154 10.04 16.05 4.79
N GLU A 155 10.97 16.98 4.88
CA GLU A 155 11.83 17.41 3.78
C GLU A 155 13.31 17.46 4.22
N LEU A 156 14.21 17.63 3.26
CA LEU A 156 15.60 17.90 3.56
C LEU A 156 15.73 19.28 4.21
N GLY A 157 16.42 19.36 5.34
CA GLY A 157 16.69 20.64 5.98
C GLY A 157 17.40 21.61 5.04
N ARG A 158 17.30 22.91 5.31
CA ARG A 158 18.12 23.93 4.63
C ARG A 158 19.50 24.05 5.28
N PHE A 159 19.55 23.84 6.58
CA PHE A 159 20.74 23.95 7.40
C PHE A 159 20.89 22.71 8.27
N ASP A 160 22.12 22.40 8.68
CA ASP A 160 22.40 21.38 9.68
C ASP A 160 22.08 21.85 11.11
N VAL A 161 22.42 21.02 12.09
CA VAL A 161 22.19 21.30 13.52
C VAL A 161 23.02 22.49 14.02
N GLN A 162 24.14 22.79 13.35
CA GLN A 162 25.07 23.90 13.62
C GLN A 162 24.74 25.16 12.80
N ARG A 163 23.58 25.17 12.11
CA ARG A 163 23.12 26.24 11.21
C ARG A 163 24.04 26.49 9.99
N GLN A 164 24.82 25.51 9.58
CA GLN A 164 25.56 25.55 8.32
C GLN A 164 24.62 25.11 7.18
N PRO A 165 24.65 25.75 6.01
CA PRO A 165 23.85 25.33 4.88
C PRO A 165 24.26 23.93 4.43
N LEU A 166 23.26 23.11 4.13
CA LEU A 166 23.52 21.77 3.64
C LEU A 166 23.90 21.80 2.16
N ASP A 167 24.98 21.10 1.82
CA ASP A 167 25.32 20.82 0.44
C ASP A 167 24.28 19.86 -0.17
N LYS A 168 23.56 20.36 -1.20
CA LYS A 168 22.53 19.63 -1.95
C LYS A 168 22.94 19.35 -3.39
N THR A 169 24.22 19.47 -3.74
CA THR A 169 24.74 19.24 -5.10
C THR A 169 24.82 17.76 -5.49
N GLY A 170 24.73 16.85 -4.52
CA GLY A 170 24.76 15.41 -4.77
C GLY A 170 23.54 14.92 -5.55
N HIS A 171 23.77 14.39 -6.76
CA HIS A 171 22.72 13.82 -7.62
C HIS A 171 22.55 12.29 -7.49
N ARG A 172 23.28 11.66 -6.56
CA ARG A 172 23.19 10.21 -6.31
C ARG A 172 22.05 9.91 -5.35
N LEU A 173 21.10 9.10 -5.81
CA LEU A 173 19.97 8.64 -5.02
C LEU A 173 20.29 7.29 -4.35
N SER A 174 20.04 7.21 -3.04
CA SER A 174 20.16 6.03 -2.20
C SER A 174 19.11 4.99 -2.59
N ASN A 175 19.57 3.77 -2.83
CA ASN A 175 18.76 2.57 -2.96
C ASN A 175 19.61 1.35 -2.56
N PRO A 176 19.37 0.71 -1.40
CA PRO A 176 18.26 0.95 -0.48
C PRO A 176 18.29 2.30 0.25
N VAL A 177 17.15 2.74 0.77
CA VAL A 177 17.01 3.98 1.56
C VAL A 177 17.34 3.75 3.05
N PRO A 178 18.03 4.68 3.73
CA PRO A 178 18.32 4.60 5.16
C PRO A 178 17.11 5.06 5.99
N CYS A 179 16.34 4.12 6.54
CA CYS A 179 15.15 4.42 7.35
C CYS A 179 15.48 5.06 8.71
N ASP A 180 16.69 4.87 9.21
CA ASP A 180 17.21 5.34 10.49
C ASP A 180 17.38 6.87 10.56
N ARG A 181 17.30 7.59 9.43
CA ARG A 181 17.21 9.06 9.45
C ARG A 181 15.97 9.60 10.14
N CYS A 182 14.86 8.86 10.04
CA CYS A 182 13.58 9.23 10.64
C CYS A 182 13.23 8.33 11.82
N HIS A 183 13.49 7.02 11.69
CA HIS A 183 13.04 6.01 12.63
C HIS A 183 14.06 5.76 13.76
N VAL A 184 14.26 6.79 14.57
CA VAL A 184 15.12 6.76 15.77
C VAL A 184 14.41 7.39 16.95
N ALA A 185 14.82 6.99 18.16
CA ALA A 185 14.31 7.58 19.39
C ALA A 185 14.61 9.09 19.45
N GLY A 186 13.59 9.89 19.77
CA GLY A 186 13.72 11.35 19.87
C GLY A 186 13.84 12.07 18.52
N ASN A 187 13.46 11.43 17.41
CA ASN A 187 13.42 12.08 16.10
C ASN A 187 12.53 13.34 16.12
N ARG A 188 12.87 14.32 15.27
CA ARG A 188 12.17 15.63 15.19
C ARG A 188 11.10 15.67 14.10
N VAL A 189 10.87 14.55 13.42
CA VAL A 189 10.00 14.48 12.24
C VAL A 189 8.65 13.81 12.53
N GLY A 190 8.41 13.36 13.76
CA GLY A 190 7.16 12.67 14.12
C GLY A 190 7.07 11.27 13.52
N ALA A 191 8.20 10.57 13.37
CA ALA A 191 8.22 9.18 12.95
C ALA A 191 8.21 8.24 14.16
N PRO A 192 7.68 7.01 14.03
CA PRO A 192 7.87 5.97 15.05
C PRO A 192 9.36 5.61 15.23
N ASN A 193 9.76 5.24 16.44
CA ASN A 193 11.17 4.98 16.80
C ASN A 193 11.79 3.75 16.12
N GLY A 194 10.99 2.96 15.42
CA GLY A 194 11.46 1.86 14.59
C GLY A 194 10.62 1.79 13.33
N ALA A 195 11.26 1.65 12.20
CA ALA A 195 10.56 1.31 10.97
C ALA A 195 10.00 -0.11 11.14
N LEU A 196 8.80 -0.36 10.63
CA LEU A 196 8.16 -1.68 10.66
C LEU A 196 8.44 -2.47 9.36
N PRO A 197 8.31 -3.80 9.35
CA PRO A 197 8.33 -4.56 8.11
C PRO A 197 7.13 -4.23 7.23
N ALA A 198 7.23 -4.59 5.95
CA ALA A 198 6.05 -4.69 5.10
C ALA A 198 5.04 -5.67 5.72
N LYS A 199 3.74 -5.39 5.58
CA LYS A 199 2.68 -6.35 5.92
C LYS A 199 2.86 -7.61 5.06
N GLY A 200 3.04 -8.78 5.68
CA GLY A 200 3.24 -10.05 4.98
C GLY A 200 1.95 -10.77 4.63
N LEU A 201 2.09 -12.04 4.23
CA LEU A 201 0.98 -12.83 3.65
C LEU A 201 -0.22 -13.01 4.59
N LEU A 202 -0.04 -13.14 5.91
CA LEU A 202 -1.18 -13.27 6.82
C LEU A 202 -1.96 -11.97 6.96
N CYS A 203 -1.26 -10.84 6.97
CA CYS A 203 -1.87 -9.53 7.04
C CYS A 203 -2.74 -9.23 5.81
N PHE A 204 -2.46 -9.89 4.68
CA PHE A 204 -3.25 -9.77 3.44
C PHE A 204 -4.74 -10.11 3.61
N ALA A 205 -5.08 -10.97 4.57
CA ALA A 205 -6.47 -11.29 4.86
C ALA A 205 -7.25 -10.09 5.43
N CYS A 206 -6.55 -9.06 5.93
CA CYS A 206 -7.14 -7.91 6.60
C CYS A 206 -6.61 -6.55 6.11
N HIS A 207 -5.56 -6.50 5.29
CA HIS A 207 -4.96 -5.24 4.84
C HIS A 207 -4.44 -5.38 3.41
N ASP A 208 -4.20 -4.23 2.79
CA ASP A 208 -3.30 -4.10 1.66
C ASP A 208 -1.88 -4.57 2.07
N ALA A 209 -1.51 -5.78 1.65
CA ALA A 209 -0.24 -6.39 2.00
C ALA A 209 0.38 -7.02 0.75
N SER A 210 1.70 -7.19 0.74
CA SER A 210 2.36 -7.93 -0.32
C SER A 210 2.32 -9.43 0.02
N PRO A 211 2.10 -10.34 -0.95
CA PRO A 211 2.13 -11.79 -0.72
C PRO A 211 3.57 -12.32 -0.52
N VAL A 212 4.48 -11.48 -0.04
CA VAL A 212 5.89 -11.81 0.16
C VAL A 212 6.04 -12.39 1.57
N LEU A 213 6.32 -13.69 1.63
CA LEU A 213 6.65 -14.40 2.88
C LEU A 213 8.11 -14.23 3.28
N LEU A 214 9.00 -14.08 2.28
CA LEU A 214 10.44 -13.99 2.43
C LEU A 214 10.91 -12.80 1.61
N GLY A 215 11.07 -11.65 2.25
CA GLY A 215 11.58 -10.42 1.63
C GLY A 215 13.09 -10.43 1.37
N GLY A 216 13.72 -11.61 1.24
CA GLY A 216 15.17 -11.79 1.09
C GLY A 216 15.57 -13.26 0.90
N ARG A 217 16.85 -13.50 0.57
CA ARG A 217 17.44 -14.85 0.48
C ARG A 217 17.21 -15.60 1.80
N LEU A 218 16.87 -16.89 1.71
CA LEU A 218 16.60 -17.82 2.83
C LEU A 218 17.63 -17.81 3.98
N LEU A 219 18.83 -17.26 3.76
CA LEU A 219 19.95 -17.19 4.72
C LEU A 219 20.69 -15.83 4.69
N GLY A 220 20.09 -14.77 4.16
CA GLY A 220 20.76 -13.47 3.98
C GLY A 220 19.97 -12.31 4.56
N ALA A 221 20.39 -11.81 5.72
CA ALA A 221 19.96 -10.51 6.25
C ALA A 221 20.62 -9.40 5.42
N GLY A 222 19.97 -9.00 4.32
CA GLY A 222 20.21 -7.69 3.74
C GLY A 222 19.57 -6.62 4.63
N PRO A 223 20.15 -5.42 4.78
CA PRO A 223 19.64 -4.36 5.68
C PRO A 223 18.20 -3.89 5.39
N THR A 224 17.62 -4.28 4.25
CA THR A 224 16.25 -3.94 3.83
C THR A 224 15.29 -5.11 3.70
N ALA A 225 15.76 -6.34 3.87
CA ALA A 225 14.93 -7.54 3.83
C ALA A 225 14.34 -7.83 5.21
N ARG A 226 13.17 -7.27 5.52
CA ARG A 226 12.50 -7.52 6.80
C ARG A 226 11.56 -8.70 6.65
N THR A 227 12.02 -9.88 7.03
CA THR A 227 11.21 -11.10 7.05
C THR A 227 10.06 -10.94 8.04
N ASP A 228 8.83 -11.19 7.59
CA ASP A 228 7.66 -11.26 8.47
C ASP A 228 7.67 -12.62 9.21
N TRP A 229 8.40 -12.65 10.33
CA TRP A 229 8.53 -13.82 11.19
C TRP A 229 7.21 -14.28 11.78
N VAL A 230 6.26 -13.37 11.99
CA VAL A 230 4.93 -13.70 12.53
C VAL A 230 4.14 -14.50 11.49
N SER A 231 4.08 -14.01 10.24
CA SER A 231 3.44 -14.76 9.14
C SER A 231 4.10 -16.12 8.94
N LEU A 232 5.43 -16.17 8.92
CA LEU A 232 6.16 -17.42 8.73
C LEU A 232 5.85 -18.45 9.83
N ALA A 233 5.95 -18.05 11.11
CA ALA A 233 5.69 -18.94 12.23
C ALA A 233 4.22 -19.42 12.24
N ALA A 234 3.27 -18.49 12.08
CA ALA A 234 1.85 -18.83 12.13
C ALA A 234 1.40 -19.71 10.95
N LEU A 235 1.88 -19.45 9.73
CA LEU A 235 1.61 -20.32 8.57
C LEU A 235 2.27 -21.69 8.69
N SER A 236 3.45 -21.78 9.31
CA SER A 236 4.11 -23.06 9.57
C SER A 236 3.27 -23.90 10.53
N VAL A 237 2.82 -23.31 11.65
CA VAL A 237 1.93 -23.99 12.62
C VAL A 237 0.59 -24.35 11.98
N PHE A 238 0.00 -23.43 11.21
CA PHE A 238 -1.25 -23.68 10.48
C PHE A 238 -1.11 -24.86 9.50
N GLY A 239 -0.04 -24.86 8.69
CA GLY A 239 0.24 -25.93 7.73
C GLY A 239 0.47 -27.28 8.39
N LEU A 240 1.25 -27.32 9.48
CA LEU A 240 1.42 -28.52 10.30
C LEU A 240 0.09 -28.99 10.89
N GLY A 241 -0.74 -28.07 11.40
CA GLY A 241 -2.07 -28.39 11.91
C GLY A 241 -3.00 -28.97 10.87
N LEU A 242 -3.02 -28.41 9.65
CA LEU A 242 -3.75 -28.99 8.53
C LEU A 242 -3.20 -30.36 8.13
N ALA A 243 -1.87 -30.54 8.12
CA ALA A 243 -1.25 -31.83 7.81
C ALA A 243 -1.64 -32.89 8.85
N VAL A 244 -1.63 -32.56 10.15
CA VAL A 244 -2.07 -33.45 11.23
C VAL A 244 -3.57 -33.77 11.08
N THR A 245 -4.42 -32.78 10.82
CA THR A 245 -5.87 -33.00 10.64
C THR A 245 -6.16 -33.87 9.42
N ALA A 246 -5.54 -33.57 8.28
CA ALA A 246 -5.61 -34.41 7.09
C ALA A 246 -5.10 -35.81 7.40
N SER A 247 -4.08 -35.93 8.25
CA SER A 247 -3.52 -37.21 8.62
C SER A 247 -4.51 -38.10 9.37
N VAL A 248 -5.28 -37.51 10.28
CA VAL A 248 -6.32 -38.21 11.04
C VAL A 248 -7.46 -38.64 10.10
N TRP A 249 -7.88 -37.77 9.17
CA TRP A 249 -8.94 -38.10 8.23
C TRP A 249 -8.54 -39.19 7.23
N LEU A 250 -7.30 -39.17 6.77
CA LEU A 250 -6.76 -40.20 5.88
C LEU A 250 -6.57 -41.56 6.56
N ARG A 251 -6.70 -41.66 7.89
CA ARG A 251 -6.83 -42.97 8.57
C ARG A 251 -8.21 -43.61 8.35
N GLY A 252 -9.22 -42.82 7.96
CA GLY A 252 -10.54 -43.32 7.58
C GLY A 252 -10.54 -44.15 6.28
N THR A 253 -11.71 -44.66 5.93
CA THR A 253 -11.93 -45.40 4.68
C THR A 253 -12.19 -44.46 3.52
N VAL A 254 -11.51 -44.67 2.39
CA VAL A 254 -11.79 -43.97 1.12
C VAL A 254 -12.54 -44.95 0.22
N ARG A 255 -13.75 -44.58 -0.23
CA ARG A 255 -14.66 -45.45 -1.03
C ARG A 255 -14.97 -46.80 -0.38
N GLY A 256 -15.09 -46.84 0.95
CA GLY A 256 -15.36 -48.07 1.70
C GLY A 256 -14.21 -49.08 1.71
N LYS A 257 -13.05 -48.75 1.12
CA LYS A 257 -11.85 -49.60 1.16
C LYS A 257 -11.02 -49.30 2.41
N THR A 258 -10.72 -50.33 3.18
CA THR A 258 -9.73 -50.33 4.28
C THR A 258 -8.36 -50.75 3.74
N GLY A 259 -7.26 -50.34 4.40
CA GLY A 259 -5.91 -50.80 4.07
C GLY A 259 -5.18 -50.10 2.90
N LEU A 260 -5.78 -49.08 2.27
CA LEU A 260 -5.09 -48.29 1.24
C LEU A 260 -3.90 -47.50 1.82
N SER A 261 -2.82 -47.39 1.05
CA SER A 261 -1.68 -46.53 1.39
C SER A 261 -2.06 -45.04 1.30
N TRP A 262 -1.23 -44.18 1.90
CA TRP A 262 -1.43 -42.72 1.84
C TRP A 262 -1.46 -42.18 0.42
N GLY A 263 -0.57 -42.66 -0.45
CA GLY A 263 -0.50 -42.24 -1.84
C GLY A 263 -1.74 -42.63 -2.64
N GLU A 264 -2.28 -43.84 -2.41
CA GLU A 264 -3.51 -44.30 -3.07
C GLU A 264 -4.74 -43.54 -2.59
N LYS A 265 -4.86 -43.27 -1.29
CA LYS A 265 -5.96 -42.45 -0.77
C LYS A 265 -5.91 -41.04 -1.35
N LEU A 266 -4.72 -40.44 -1.40
CA LEU A 266 -4.53 -39.11 -1.99
C LEU A 266 -4.86 -39.11 -3.49
N SER A 267 -4.41 -40.11 -4.25
CA SER A 267 -4.69 -40.19 -5.68
C SER A 267 -6.18 -40.35 -5.98
N TYR A 268 -6.92 -41.14 -5.19
CA TYR A 268 -8.37 -41.22 -5.31
C TYR A 268 -9.06 -39.89 -5.02
N LEU A 269 -8.64 -39.19 -3.96
CA LEU A 269 -9.20 -37.87 -3.61
C LEU A 269 -8.91 -36.82 -4.70
N VAL A 270 -7.69 -36.78 -5.22
CA VAL A 270 -7.31 -35.89 -6.31
C VAL A 270 -8.08 -36.23 -7.58
N ALA A 271 -8.21 -37.51 -7.94
CA ALA A 271 -8.97 -37.93 -9.10
C ALA A 271 -10.48 -37.57 -8.99
N ASP A 272 -11.05 -37.67 -7.78
CA ASP A 272 -12.44 -37.28 -7.52
C ASP A 272 -12.60 -35.76 -7.56
N ALA A 273 -11.64 -34.99 -7.03
CA ALA A 273 -11.61 -33.54 -7.14
C ALA A 273 -11.49 -33.07 -8.60
N CYS A 274 -10.58 -33.66 -9.40
CA CYS A 274 -10.45 -33.35 -10.82
C CYS A 274 -11.72 -33.66 -11.59
N ARG A 275 -12.32 -34.84 -11.38
CA ARG A 275 -13.62 -35.19 -12.01
C ARG A 275 -14.71 -34.19 -11.64
N LEU A 276 -14.74 -33.71 -10.40
CA LEU A 276 -15.71 -32.71 -9.97
C LEU A 276 -15.50 -31.38 -10.70
N ILE A 277 -14.28 -30.86 -10.71
CA ILE A 277 -13.92 -29.56 -11.32
C ILE A 277 -14.19 -29.55 -12.83
N PHE A 278 -13.85 -30.63 -13.54
CA PHE A 278 -14.03 -30.73 -14.99
C PHE A 278 -15.42 -31.26 -15.41
N SER A 279 -16.40 -31.29 -14.49
CA SER A 279 -17.77 -31.71 -14.80
C SER A 279 -18.76 -30.55 -14.66
N ARG A 280 -19.97 -30.69 -15.23
CA ARG A 280 -21.08 -29.72 -15.00
C ARG A 280 -21.47 -29.58 -13.52
N ARG A 281 -21.06 -30.51 -12.66
CA ARG A 281 -21.28 -30.43 -11.20
C ARG A 281 -20.49 -29.30 -10.55
N VAL A 282 -19.49 -28.72 -11.23
CA VAL A 282 -18.78 -27.52 -10.77
C VAL A 282 -19.73 -26.33 -10.60
N PHE A 283 -20.77 -26.21 -11.43
CA PHE A 283 -21.78 -25.15 -11.28
C PHE A 283 -22.67 -25.37 -10.06
N THR A 284 -23.01 -26.62 -9.74
CA THR A 284 -23.70 -26.96 -8.48
C THR A 284 -22.80 -26.64 -7.29
N LEU A 285 -21.50 -26.97 -7.37
CA LEU A 285 -20.51 -26.61 -6.36
C LEU A 285 -20.47 -25.10 -6.13
N LEU A 286 -20.35 -24.31 -7.19
CA LEU A 286 -20.30 -22.86 -7.11
C LEU A 286 -21.59 -22.28 -6.53
N LYS A 287 -22.75 -22.82 -6.95
CA LYS A 287 -24.06 -22.44 -6.41
C LYS A 287 -24.13 -22.66 -4.90
N HIS A 288 -23.70 -23.80 -4.38
CA HIS A 288 -23.71 -24.07 -2.95
C HIS A 288 -22.65 -23.27 -2.18
N LEU A 289 -21.48 -23.07 -2.76
CA LEU A 289 -20.45 -22.19 -2.20
C LEU A 289 -20.99 -20.77 -2.00
N VAL A 290 -21.63 -20.20 -3.03
CA VAL A 290 -22.20 -18.85 -2.96
C VAL A 290 -23.41 -18.81 -2.04
N LEU A 291 -24.40 -19.68 -2.22
CA LEU A 291 -25.65 -19.60 -1.46
C LEU A 291 -25.48 -20.02 -0.01
N ASP A 292 -24.82 -21.15 0.26
CA ASP A 292 -24.71 -21.71 1.60
C ASP A 292 -23.45 -21.21 2.33
N GLY A 293 -22.36 -20.91 1.61
CA GLY A 293 -21.11 -20.38 2.18
C GLY A 293 -21.10 -18.86 2.33
N ILE A 294 -21.33 -18.12 1.25
CA ILE A 294 -21.23 -16.64 1.26
C ILE A 294 -22.52 -16.00 1.75
N LEU A 295 -23.67 -16.35 1.16
CA LEU A 295 -24.98 -15.77 1.53
C LEU A 295 -25.58 -16.41 2.79
N LEU A 296 -24.93 -17.45 3.33
CA LEU A 296 -25.31 -18.12 4.56
C LEU A 296 -26.78 -18.61 4.56
N ARG A 297 -27.31 -19.02 3.40
CA ARG A 297 -28.72 -19.41 3.19
C ARG A 297 -29.21 -20.46 4.19
N ARG A 298 -28.36 -21.43 4.56
CA ARG A 298 -28.71 -22.44 5.58
C ARG A 298 -28.91 -21.82 6.95
N SER A 299 -28.03 -20.91 7.36
CA SER A 299 -28.15 -20.17 8.61
C SER A 299 -29.41 -19.29 8.61
N LEU A 300 -29.76 -18.69 7.47
CA LEU A 300 -30.99 -17.90 7.32
C LEU A 300 -32.25 -18.75 7.52
N ARG A 301 -32.27 -19.96 6.96
CA ARG A 301 -33.38 -20.92 7.13
C ARG A 301 -33.48 -21.49 8.54
N ASP A 302 -32.35 -21.62 9.24
CA ASP A 302 -32.30 -22.09 10.63
C ASP A 302 -32.83 -21.01 11.58
N ARG A 303 -32.12 -19.88 11.70
CA ARG A 303 -32.55 -18.71 12.50
C ARG A 303 -31.96 -17.42 11.95
N VAL A 304 -32.79 -16.40 11.73
CA VAL A 304 -32.36 -15.08 11.25
C VAL A 304 -31.30 -14.45 12.15
N SER A 305 -31.39 -14.60 13.48
CA SER A 305 -30.39 -14.09 14.42
C SER A 305 -29.01 -14.71 14.22
N ARG A 306 -28.95 -16.01 13.89
CA ARG A 306 -27.69 -16.70 13.59
C ARG A 306 -27.10 -16.19 12.29
N TRP A 307 -27.92 -16.03 11.26
CA TRP A 307 -27.53 -15.47 9.97
C TRP A 307 -26.97 -14.05 10.14
N PHE A 308 -27.66 -13.21 10.90
CA PHE A 308 -27.24 -11.84 11.14
C PHE A 308 -25.88 -11.76 11.86
N ILE A 309 -25.71 -12.50 12.98
CA ILE A 309 -24.45 -12.53 13.73
C ILE A 309 -23.29 -13.04 12.86
N HIS A 310 -23.49 -14.12 12.09
CA HIS A 310 -22.44 -14.64 11.21
C HIS A 310 -22.18 -13.70 10.03
N GLY A 311 -23.20 -13.06 9.46
CA GLY A 311 -23.07 -12.09 8.39
C GLY A 311 -22.23 -10.88 8.80
N LEU A 312 -22.42 -10.37 10.03
CA LEU A 312 -21.62 -9.30 10.63
C LEU A 312 -20.14 -9.64 10.79
N MET A 313 -19.78 -10.91 10.83
CA MET A 313 -18.37 -11.33 10.90
C MET A 313 -17.82 -11.70 9.52
N LEU A 314 -18.54 -12.53 8.76
CA LEU A 314 -18.08 -13.09 7.49
C LEU A 314 -17.95 -12.03 6.39
N TRP A 315 -19.01 -11.23 6.15
CA TRP A 315 -18.99 -10.33 5.01
C TRP A 315 -17.99 -9.19 5.17
N PRO A 316 -17.85 -8.56 6.35
CA PRO A 316 -16.84 -7.53 6.50
C PRO A 316 -15.42 -8.08 6.42
N PHE A 317 -15.19 -9.29 6.97
CA PHE A 317 -13.91 -9.97 6.82
C PHE A 317 -13.59 -10.27 5.34
N LEU A 318 -14.57 -10.82 4.60
CA LEU A 318 -14.42 -11.10 3.17
C LEU A 318 -14.20 -9.81 2.36
N ALA A 319 -14.98 -8.76 2.62
CA ALA A 319 -14.86 -7.48 1.95
C ALA A 319 -13.47 -6.87 2.17
N ARG A 320 -12.94 -6.95 3.39
CA ARG A 320 -11.61 -6.44 3.73
C ARG A 320 -10.49 -7.24 3.04
N CYS A 321 -10.61 -8.57 3.00
CA CYS A 321 -9.69 -9.43 2.26
C CYS A 321 -9.71 -9.13 0.74
N LEU A 322 -10.91 -8.99 0.15
CA LEU A 322 -11.07 -8.64 -1.27
C LEU A 322 -10.51 -7.26 -1.59
N LEU A 323 -10.69 -6.29 -0.70
CA LEU A 323 -10.12 -4.95 -0.83
C LEU A 323 -8.58 -4.99 -0.80
N GLY A 324 -7.98 -5.80 0.09
CA GLY A 324 -6.55 -6.04 0.11
C GLY A 324 -6.03 -6.65 -1.20
N ILE A 325 -6.70 -7.70 -1.70
CA ILE A 325 -6.39 -8.34 -2.99
C ILE A 325 -6.48 -7.36 -4.15
N LEU A 326 -7.57 -6.59 -4.21
CA LEU A 326 -7.80 -5.61 -5.25
C LEU A 326 -6.71 -4.53 -5.22
N THR A 327 -6.43 -3.97 -4.04
CA THR A 327 -5.43 -2.92 -3.85
C THR A 327 -4.05 -3.39 -4.29
N TRP A 328 -3.64 -4.59 -3.86
CA TRP A 328 -2.38 -5.19 -4.29
C TRP A 328 -2.34 -5.43 -5.80
N GLY A 329 -3.38 -6.06 -6.37
CA GLY A 329 -3.45 -6.34 -7.81
C GLY A 329 -3.39 -5.05 -8.64
N MET A 330 -4.11 -4.02 -8.22
CA MET A 330 -4.06 -2.70 -8.85
C MET A 330 -2.67 -2.07 -8.75
N ALA A 331 -1.99 -2.16 -7.61
CA ALA A 331 -0.61 -1.68 -7.47
C ALA A 331 0.37 -2.42 -8.39
N GLN A 332 0.18 -3.72 -8.62
CA GLN A 332 1.07 -4.49 -9.51
C GLN A 332 0.82 -4.18 -10.99
N PHE A 333 -0.43 -4.26 -11.43
CA PHE A 333 -0.78 -4.24 -12.85
C PHE A 333 -1.11 -2.83 -13.37
N TRP A 334 -1.67 -1.95 -12.54
CA TRP A 334 -2.07 -0.58 -12.90
C TRP A 334 -1.58 0.46 -11.89
N PRO A 335 -0.27 0.56 -11.62
CA PRO A 335 0.26 1.42 -10.55
C PRO A 335 0.02 2.92 -10.76
N THR A 336 -0.14 3.37 -12.01
CA THR A 336 -0.31 4.78 -12.37
C THR A 336 -1.77 5.24 -12.33
N ALA A 337 -2.72 4.32 -12.16
CA ALA A 337 -4.14 4.67 -12.14
C ALA A 337 -4.48 5.50 -10.89
N SER A 338 -5.40 6.45 -11.04
CA SER A 338 -5.88 7.29 -9.93
C SER A 338 -6.50 6.46 -8.81
N LEU A 339 -7.33 5.48 -9.17
CA LEU A 339 -7.94 4.56 -8.21
C LEU A 339 -6.89 3.78 -7.40
N THR A 340 -5.78 3.37 -8.02
CA THR A 340 -4.72 2.66 -7.32
C THR A 340 -4.12 3.53 -6.23
N ARG A 341 -3.83 4.81 -6.52
CA ARG A 341 -3.32 5.78 -5.53
C ARG A 341 -4.28 5.95 -4.36
N THR A 342 -5.58 6.02 -4.62
CA THR A 342 -6.59 6.09 -3.56
C THR A 342 -6.62 4.82 -2.72
N LEU A 343 -6.56 3.64 -3.34
CA LEU A 343 -6.65 2.37 -2.62
C LEU A 343 -5.42 2.07 -1.75
N VAL A 344 -4.22 2.42 -2.22
CA VAL A 344 -2.98 2.21 -1.46
C VAL A 344 -2.76 3.28 -0.38
N ASP A 345 -3.49 4.41 -0.45
CA ASP A 345 -3.46 5.42 0.59
C ASP A 345 -4.48 5.10 1.68
N LYS A 346 -4.00 4.56 2.79
CA LYS A 346 -4.83 4.30 3.99
C LYS A 346 -5.51 5.56 4.57
N ASN A 347 -4.97 6.75 4.33
CA ASN A 347 -5.54 8.01 4.83
C ASN A 347 -6.60 8.56 3.88
N ALA A 348 -6.75 7.97 2.68
CA ALA A 348 -7.79 8.38 1.76
C ALA A 348 -9.17 8.18 2.41
N PRO A 349 -10.04 9.21 2.41
CA PRO A 349 -11.36 9.16 3.04
C PRO A 349 -12.18 7.88 2.82
N PRO A 350 -12.35 7.38 1.59
CA PRO A 350 -13.14 6.16 1.36
C PRO A 350 -12.47 4.90 1.94
N VAL A 351 -11.14 4.84 1.93
CA VAL A 351 -10.38 3.69 2.44
C VAL A 351 -10.42 3.69 3.97
N ALA A 352 -10.09 4.82 4.60
CA ALA A 352 -10.13 4.99 6.05
C ALA A 352 -11.51 4.65 6.63
N PHE A 353 -12.57 5.20 6.04
CA PHE A 353 -13.95 4.93 6.46
C PHE A 353 -14.33 3.46 6.31
N LEU A 354 -14.03 2.86 5.15
CA LEU A 354 -14.39 1.47 4.89
C LEU A 354 -13.64 0.52 5.85
N TYR A 355 -12.37 0.80 6.15
CA TYR A 355 -11.60 0.02 7.10
C TYR A 355 -12.21 0.07 8.50
N ASP A 356 -12.56 1.25 9.00
CA ASP A 356 -13.18 1.39 10.34
C ASP A 356 -14.59 0.78 10.39
N PHE A 357 -15.40 1.04 9.37
CA PHE A 357 -16.77 0.52 9.29
C PHE A 357 -16.80 -1.01 9.32
N LEU A 358 -15.97 -1.66 8.48
CA LEU A 358 -15.91 -3.12 8.43
C LEU A 358 -15.39 -3.72 9.75
N ALA A 359 -14.41 -3.08 10.39
CA ALA A 359 -13.90 -3.51 11.70
C ALA A 359 -14.97 -3.40 12.79
N CYS A 360 -15.74 -2.31 12.83
CA CYS A 360 -16.86 -2.12 13.75
C CYS A 360 -17.94 -3.20 13.60
N LEU A 361 -18.28 -3.60 12.37
CA LEU A 361 -19.24 -4.68 12.13
C LEU A 361 -18.75 -6.02 12.69
N ILE A 362 -17.46 -6.34 12.56
CA ILE A 362 -16.89 -7.57 13.10
C ILE A 362 -16.90 -7.56 14.62
N ILE A 363 -16.52 -6.44 15.24
CA ILE A 363 -16.58 -6.27 16.71
C ILE A 363 -18.02 -6.45 17.19
N LEU A 364 -18.99 -5.82 16.53
CA LEU A 364 -20.41 -5.99 16.87
C LEU A 364 -20.85 -7.45 16.73
N GLY A 365 -20.48 -8.12 15.63
CA GLY A 365 -20.75 -9.54 15.43
C GLY A 365 -20.16 -10.43 16.53
N ALA A 366 -18.92 -10.18 16.94
CA ALA A 366 -18.26 -10.88 18.03
C ALA A 366 -18.93 -10.64 19.38
N LEU A 367 -19.28 -9.38 19.70
CA LEU A 367 -20.00 -9.02 20.93
C LEU A 367 -21.38 -9.69 20.99
N LEU A 368 -22.13 -9.71 19.88
CA LEU A 368 -23.43 -10.38 19.80
C LEU A 368 -23.28 -11.91 19.90
N ALA A 369 -22.21 -12.49 19.34
CA ALA A 369 -21.93 -13.91 19.46
C ALA A 369 -21.60 -14.29 20.92
N LEU A 370 -20.79 -13.47 21.60
CA LEU A 370 -20.43 -13.66 23.00
C LEU A 370 -21.65 -13.47 23.92
N SER A 371 -22.43 -12.41 23.70
CA SER A 371 -23.64 -12.15 24.48
C SER A 371 -24.67 -13.27 24.31
N ARG A 372 -24.84 -13.80 23.10
CA ARG A 372 -25.68 -14.98 22.87
C ARG A 372 -25.19 -16.20 23.65
N ARG A 373 -23.88 -16.50 23.62
CA ARG A 373 -23.31 -17.63 24.39
C ARG A 373 -23.46 -17.44 25.90
N ALA A 374 -23.38 -16.19 26.36
CA ALA A 374 -23.54 -15.85 27.77
C ALA A 374 -25.01 -15.92 28.19
N LEU A 375 -25.96 -15.41 27.40
CA LEU A 375 -27.35 -15.21 27.83
C LEU A 375 -28.28 -16.38 27.49
N ASP A 376 -28.05 -17.11 26.39
CA ASP A 376 -28.89 -18.23 25.95
C ASP A 376 -28.50 -19.53 26.69
N PRO A 377 -29.37 -20.11 27.54
CA PRO A 377 -29.07 -21.31 28.32
C PRO A 377 -28.77 -22.54 27.46
N GLU A 378 -29.41 -22.67 26.28
CA GLU A 378 -29.19 -23.78 25.36
C GLU A 378 -27.78 -23.69 24.77
N MET A 379 -27.39 -22.50 24.34
CA MET A 379 -26.05 -22.25 23.81
C MET A 379 -24.95 -22.41 24.87
N ARG A 380 -25.21 -22.01 26.11
CA ARG A 380 -24.22 -22.11 27.20
C ARG A 380 -23.83 -23.56 27.48
N ARG A 381 -24.75 -24.52 27.31
CA ARG A 381 -24.51 -25.97 27.53
C ARG A 381 -23.55 -26.59 26.51
N ILE A 382 -23.52 -26.08 25.28
CA ILE A 382 -22.70 -26.62 24.18
C ILE A 382 -21.45 -25.79 23.87
N THR A 383 -21.33 -24.62 24.51
CA THR A 383 -20.20 -23.70 24.36
C THR A 383 -19.01 -24.18 25.19
N SER A 384 -17.85 -24.35 24.57
CA SER A 384 -16.60 -24.58 25.29
C SER A 384 -15.90 -23.25 25.64
N SER A 385 -14.99 -23.28 26.61
CA SER A 385 -14.11 -22.13 26.91
C SER A 385 -13.30 -21.69 25.69
N ALA A 386 -12.86 -22.64 24.87
CA ALA A 386 -12.16 -22.37 23.61
C ALA A 386 -13.04 -21.59 22.61
N ASP A 387 -14.34 -21.87 22.54
CA ASP A 387 -15.26 -21.14 21.65
C ASP A 387 -15.40 -19.67 22.08
N VAL A 388 -15.48 -19.43 23.40
CA VAL A 388 -15.55 -18.09 23.98
C VAL A 388 -14.25 -17.34 23.74
N ALA A 389 -13.12 -17.97 24.08
CA ALA A 389 -11.79 -17.38 23.92
C ALA A 389 -11.51 -17.02 22.46
N PHE A 390 -11.78 -17.92 21.51
CA PHE A 390 -11.52 -17.65 20.10
C PHE A 390 -12.42 -16.53 19.56
N THR A 391 -13.70 -16.50 19.94
CA THR A 391 -14.62 -15.42 19.53
C THR A 391 -14.19 -14.08 20.13
N ALA A 392 -13.74 -14.08 21.40
CA ALA A 392 -13.23 -12.89 22.07
C ALA A 392 -11.93 -12.38 21.45
N ILE A 393 -10.99 -13.27 21.13
CA ILE A 393 -9.73 -12.90 20.46
C ILE A 393 -10.02 -12.39 19.04
N LEU A 394 -10.96 -13.00 18.30
CA LEU A 394 -11.37 -12.52 16.98
C LEU A 394 -11.85 -11.06 17.03
N GLY A 395 -12.76 -10.72 17.95
CA GLY A 395 -13.17 -9.32 18.14
C GLY A 395 -12.03 -8.44 18.68
N GLY A 396 -11.25 -8.97 19.62
CA GLY A 396 -10.13 -8.28 20.28
C GLY A 396 -9.03 -7.84 19.31
N VAL A 397 -8.73 -8.63 18.27
CA VAL A 397 -7.77 -8.24 17.22
C VAL A 397 -8.17 -6.92 16.56
N PHE A 398 -9.46 -6.71 16.26
CA PHE A 398 -9.93 -5.46 15.67
C PHE A 398 -9.92 -4.30 16.67
N VAL A 399 -10.20 -4.55 17.95
CA VAL A 399 -10.07 -3.54 19.01
C VAL A 399 -8.61 -3.10 19.15
N VAL A 400 -7.67 -4.04 19.21
CA VAL A 400 -6.23 -3.73 19.21
C VAL A 400 -5.83 -3.01 17.91
N GLY A 401 -6.44 -3.37 16.77
CA GLY A 401 -6.28 -2.67 15.50
C GLY A 401 -6.63 -1.18 15.59
N PHE A 402 -7.72 -0.80 16.27
CA PHE A 402 -8.06 0.61 16.51
C PHE A 402 -7.07 1.31 17.44
N VAL A 403 -6.50 0.62 18.43
CA VAL A 403 -5.44 1.18 19.27
C VAL A 403 -4.18 1.44 18.45
N VAL A 404 -3.79 0.51 17.58
CA VAL A 404 -2.67 0.68 16.65
C VAL A 404 -2.93 1.85 15.70
N GLU A 405 -4.14 1.95 15.14
CA GLU A 405 -4.52 3.04 14.23
C GLU A 405 -4.56 4.40 14.93
N GLY A 406 -5.11 4.46 16.13
CA GLY A 406 -5.12 5.68 16.94
C GLY A 406 -3.70 6.16 17.26
N ALA A 407 -2.82 5.25 17.68
CA ALA A 407 -1.41 5.57 17.92
C ALA A 407 -0.70 6.03 16.64
N ARG A 408 -0.99 5.39 15.50
CA ARG A 408 -0.47 5.77 14.18
C ARG A 408 -0.87 7.20 13.81
N LEU A 409 -2.15 7.56 13.96
CA LEU A 409 -2.66 8.90 13.66
C LEU A 409 -1.97 9.97 14.53
N LEU A 410 -1.73 9.68 15.81
CA LEU A 410 -0.98 10.57 16.70
C LEU A 410 0.47 10.75 16.26
N VAL A 411 1.18 9.65 16.04
CA VAL A 411 2.62 9.69 15.72
C VAL A 411 2.83 10.35 14.36
N THR A 412 2.13 9.89 13.32
CA THR A 412 2.28 10.42 11.96
C THR A 412 1.65 11.81 11.75
N GLY A 413 0.89 12.31 12.73
CA GLY A 413 0.32 13.65 12.70
C GLY A 413 -0.59 13.91 11.52
N VAL A 414 -1.46 12.94 11.17
CA VAL A 414 -2.42 13.04 10.06
C VAL A 414 -3.35 14.24 10.30
N PRO A 415 -3.54 15.13 9.30
CA PRO A 415 -4.46 16.26 9.43
C PRO A 415 -5.90 15.82 9.76
N PHE A 416 -6.62 16.67 10.49
CA PHE A 416 -7.97 16.38 10.97
C PHE A 416 -8.93 16.02 9.82
N GLU A 417 -8.80 16.72 8.69
CA GLU A 417 -9.63 16.57 7.50
C GLU A 417 -9.56 15.16 6.91
N GLN A 418 -8.44 14.46 7.09
CA GLN A 418 -8.26 13.07 6.67
C GLN A 418 -8.56 12.10 7.82
N ALA A 419 -8.06 12.42 9.03
CA ALA A 419 -8.16 11.55 10.19
C ALA A 419 -9.62 11.25 10.59
N ILE A 420 -10.54 12.21 10.42
CA ILE A 420 -11.96 12.04 10.77
C ILE A 420 -12.64 10.86 10.06
N TYR A 421 -12.16 10.47 8.87
CA TYR A 421 -12.73 9.35 8.12
C TYR A 421 -12.36 7.99 8.73
N SER A 422 -11.21 7.86 9.39
CA SER A 422 -10.96 6.77 10.34
C SER A 422 -11.64 7.15 11.66
N PHE A 423 -12.98 7.18 11.68
CA PHE A 423 -13.74 7.74 12.78
C PHE A 423 -13.47 7.05 14.13
N ALA A 424 -13.29 5.72 14.14
CA ALA A 424 -13.00 4.94 15.33
C ALA A 424 -11.51 5.02 15.69
N GLY A 425 -10.62 5.00 14.69
CA GLY A 425 -9.19 5.23 14.90
C GLY A 425 -8.92 6.63 15.45
N TYR A 426 -9.56 7.65 14.90
CA TYR A 426 -9.50 9.04 15.35
C TYR A 426 -10.06 9.20 16.75
N LEU A 427 -11.24 8.64 17.05
CA LEU A 427 -11.79 8.64 18.40
C LEU A 427 -10.80 8.00 19.39
N THR A 428 -10.19 6.87 19.00
CA THR A 428 -9.16 6.21 19.80
C THR A 428 -7.95 7.13 20.00
N SER A 429 -7.45 7.81 18.96
CA SER A 429 -6.36 8.78 19.07
C SER A 429 -6.64 9.88 20.11
N ARG A 430 -7.89 10.34 20.22
CA ARG A 430 -8.31 11.36 21.19
C ARG A 430 -8.31 10.86 22.63
N PHE A 431 -8.46 9.56 22.85
CA PHE A 431 -8.27 8.95 24.17
C PHE A 431 -6.78 8.71 24.46
N LEU A 432 -6.03 8.21 23.48
CA LEU A 432 -4.61 7.89 23.65
C LEU A 432 -3.76 9.13 23.98
N VAL A 433 -4.08 10.31 23.42
CA VAL A 433 -3.37 11.56 23.72
C VAL A 433 -3.49 11.99 25.19
N LEU A 434 -4.50 11.51 25.91
CA LEU A 434 -4.69 11.81 27.35
C LEU A 434 -3.76 10.97 28.24
N LEU A 435 -3.18 9.89 27.70
CA LEU A 435 -2.28 9.02 28.43
C LEU A 435 -0.84 9.54 28.27
N PRO A 436 -0.05 9.64 29.36
CA PRO A 436 1.32 10.16 29.34
C PRO A 436 2.31 9.11 28.83
N PHE A 437 2.06 8.53 27.65
CA PHE A 437 2.94 7.56 27.01
C PHE A 437 3.65 8.19 25.80
N ASP A 438 4.90 7.80 25.60
CA ASP A 438 5.59 8.05 24.33
C ASP A 438 5.05 7.09 23.27
N TRP A 439 4.02 7.55 22.54
CA TRP A 439 3.39 6.77 21.47
C TRP A 439 4.34 6.48 20.30
N ALA A 440 5.37 7.31 20.06
CA ALA A 440 6.36 7.06 19.01
C ALA A 440 7.23 5.84 19.34
N SER A 441 7.56 5.65 20.63
CA SER A 441 8.17 4.42 21.14
C SER A 441 7.22 3.24 21.15
N ALA A 442 5.99 3.43 21.64
CA ALA A 442 5.05 2.33 21.87
C ALA A 442 4.45 1.74 20.57
N TYR A 443 4.36 2.54 19.50
CA TYR A 443 3.70 2.15 18.25
C TYR A 443 4.22 0.84 17.67
N ALA A 444 5.54 0.64 17.65
CA ALA A 444 6.13 -0.56 17.07
C ALA A 444 5.71 -1.83 17.85
N SER A 445 5.70 -1.76 19.18
CA SER A 445 5.27 -2.87 20.05
C SER A 445 3.78 -3.16 19.90
N LEU A 446 2.94 -2.13 19.77
CA LEU A 446 1.50 -2.28 19.51
C LEU A 446 1.25 -2.99 18.18
N TRP A 447 1.97 -2.59 17.13
CA TRP A 447 1.88 -3.21 15.82
C TRP A 447 2.26 -4.70 15.86
N TRP A 448 3.39 -5.05 16.48
CA TRP A 448 3.81 -6.44 16.62
C TRP A 448 2.84 -7.26 17.47
N SER A 449 2.27 -6.67 18.51
CA SER A 449 1.25 -7.32 19.34
C SER A 449 0.00 -7.63 18.53
N HIS A 450 -0.47 -6.69 17.71
CA HIS A 450 -1.59 -6.90 16.80
C HIS A 450 -1.30 -8.01 15.78
N ALA A 451 -0.14 -7.94 15.11
CA ALA A 451 0.30 -8.94 14.15
C ALA A 451 0.37 -10.34 14.79
N ALA A 452 0.98 -10.45 15.98
CA ALA A 452 1.09 -11.71 16.71
C ALA A 452 -0.28 -12.28 17.10
N LEU A 453 -1.22 -11.42 17.51
CA LEU A 453 -2.57 -11.83 17.88
C LEU A 453 -3.34 -12.37 16.66
N ALA A 454 -3.22 -11.70 15.51
CA ALA A 454 -3.77 -12.19 14.25
C ALA A 454 -3.11 -13.50 13.79
N GLY A 455 -1.77 -13.59 13.89
CA GLY A 455 -1.02 -14.80 13.60
C GLY A 455 -1.44 -15.99 14.46
N ALA A 456 -1.66 -15.77 15.77
CA ALA A 456 -2.11 -16.79 16.70
C ALA A 456 -3.50 -17.33 16.34
N LEU A 457 -4.44 -16.47 15.92
CA LEU A 457 -5.77 -16.90 15.45
C LEU A 457 -5.67 -17.83 14.24
N ILE A 458 -4.82 -17.49 13.26
CA ILE A 458 -4.63 -18.31 12.07
C ILE A 458 -3.93 -19.63 12.42
N ALA A 459 -2.84 -19.57 13.19
CA ALA A 459 -2.09 -20.74 13.64
C ALA A 459 -2.97 -21.75 14.39
N TYR A 460 -3.90 -21.27 15.21
CA TYR A 460 -4.79 -22.11 16.01
C TYR A 460 -6.04 -22.60 15.24
N LEU A 461 -6.35 -22.03 14.08
CA LEU A 461 -7.53 -22.35 13.29
C LEU A 461 -7.73 -23.87 13.08
N PRO A 462 -6.70 -24.67 12.68
CA PRO A 462 -6.86 -26.10 12.41
C PRO A 462 -7.23 -26.95 13.63
N PHE A 463 -6.95 -26.44 14.83
CA PHE A 463 -7.16 -27.12 16.11
C PHE A 463 -8.46 -26.68 16.80
N SER A 464 -9.25 -25.85 16.15
CA SER A 464 -10.44 -25.22 16.72
C SER A 464 -11.71 -25.58 15.96
N LYS A 465 -12.88 -25.29 16.55
CA LYS A 465 -14.16 -25.38 15.83
C LYS A 465 -14.23 -24.43 14.63
N PHE A 466 -13.34 -23.44 14.51
CA PHE A 466 -13.26 -22.51 13.37
C PHE A 466 -12.64 -23.13 12.11
N LEU A 467 -12.13 -24.36 12.17
CA LEU A 467 -11.78 -25.14 10.99
C LEU A 467 -12.93 -25.24 9.97
N HIS A 468 -14.17 -25.08 10.41
CA HIS A 468 -15.35 -24.99 9.54
C HIS A 468 -15.22 -23.89 8.46
N VAL A 469 -14.49 -22.80 8.73
CA VAL A 469 -14.23 -21.74 7.73
C VAL A 469 -13.49 -22.30 6.51
N VAL A 470 -12.58 -23.25 6.71
CA VAL A 470 -11.81 -23.89 5.63
C VAL A 470 -12.58 -25.07 5.03
N VAL A 471 -13.23 -25.87 5.87
CA VAL A 471 -13.71 -27.21 5.49
C VAL A 471 -15.17 -27.22 5.06
N SER A 472 -16.03 -26.38 5.65
CA SER A 472 -17.47 -26.40 5.37
C SER A 472 -17.84 -26.13 3.92
N PRO A 473 -17.20 -25.19 3.18
CA PRO A 473 -17.50 -24.99 1.77
C PRO A 473 -17.33 -26.26 0.92
N LEU A 474 -16.30 -27.06 1.23
CA LEU A 474 -16.00 -28.32 0.55
C LEU A 474 -16.93 -29.45 1.01
N ALA A 475 -17.08 -29.61 2.33
CA ALA A 475 -17.86 -30.70 2.92
C ALA A 475 -19.36 -30.60 2.60
N VAL A 476 -19.92 -29.38 2.65
CA VAL A 476 -21.32 -29.15 2.27
C VAL A 476 -21.54 -29.54 0.82
N THR A 477 -20.63 -29.14 -0.06
CA THR A 477 -20.74 -29.42 -1.49
C THR A 477 -20.68 -30.91 -1.81
N VAL A 478 -19.71 -31.62 -1.22
CA VAL A 478 -19.59 -33.08 -1.41
C VAL A 478 -20.86 -33.79 -0.92
N SER A 479 -21.42 -33.38 0.22
CA SER A 479 -22.67 -33.96 0.74
C SER A 479 -23.88 -33.70 -0.17
N GLN A 480 -23.94 -32.57 -0.86
CA GLN A 480 -25.04 -32.26 -1.78
C GLN A 480 -24.91 -33.02 -3.09
N ILE A 481 -23.70 -33.15 -3.64
CA ILE A 481 -23.45 -33.95 -4.84
C ILE A 481 -23.77 -35.44 -4.61
N GLN A 482 -23.55 -35.93 -3.39
CA GLN A 482 -23.95 -37.30 -3.03
C GLN A 482 -25.47 -37.47 -2.91
N LYS A 483 -26.20 -36.41 -2.57
CA LYS A 483 -27.68 -36.41 -2.47
C LYS A 483 -28.34 -36.19 -3.84
N GLU A 484 -27.73 -35.38 -4.69
CA GLU A 484 -28.04 -35.29 -6.12
C GLU A 484 -27.44 -36.50 -6.87
N LYS A 485 -27.93 -37.70 -6.55
CA LYS A 485 -27.79 -38.81 -7.50
C LYS A 485 -28.55 -38.42 -8.79
N PRO A 486 -28.03 -38.79 -9.98
CA PRO A 486 -28.70 -38.51 -11.24
C PRO A 486 -30.11 -39.08 -11.28
#